data_AF-A0A7Y7PR53-F1
#
_entry.id   AF-A0A7Y7PR53-F1
#
_cell.length_a   1.000
_cell.length_b   1.000
_cell.length_c   1.000
_cell.angle_alpha   90.00
_cell.angle_beta   90.00
_cell.angle_gamma   90.00
#
_symmetry.space_group_name_H-M   'P 1'
#
loop_
_entity.id
_entity.type
_entity.pdbx_description
1 polymer ?
#
loop_
_entity_poly.entity_id
_entity_poly.type
_entity_poly.pdbx_seq_one_letter_code
_entity_poly.pdbx_strand_id
1 'polypeptide(L)'
;MDIRTQADYQQALDQFTAWMDHEPADLAPMRALRDAISAYEKGQGYELPEPRTLVGRLELEMYRRKLNKKNLAALLGIPASRLSDVLQGRRINLDLAKRLYQRLGIPADFILEAA
;
A
#
# COMPACT_ATOMS: atom_id res chain seq x y z
N MET A 1 12.04 -8.25 -21.78
CA MET A 1 13.35 -8.44 -21.11
C MET A 1 13.04 -9.31 -19.91
N ASP A 2 13.62 -10.50 -19.84
CA ASP A 2 13.30 -11.48 -18.80
C ASP A 2 14.38 -11.42 -17.73
N ILE A 3 14.03 -10.94 -16.53
CA ILE A 3 14.92 -10.96 -15.37
C ILE A 3 14.78 -12.33 -14.71
N ARG A 4 15.84 -13.13 -14.70
CA ARG A 4 15.81 -14.52 -14.18
C ARG A 4 16.82 -14.75 -13.07
N THR A 5 17.87 -13.94 -13.01
CA THR A 5 18.93 -14.06 -12.00
C THR A 5 19.09 -12.78 -11.19
N GLN A 6 19.75 -12.90 -10.04
CA GLN A 6 20.09 -11.74 -9.20
C GLN A 6 21.00 -10.73 -9.93
N ALA A 7 21.85 -11.22 -10.84
CA ALA A 7 22.71 -10.36 -11.64
C ALA A 7 21.89 -9.52 -12.65
N ASP A 8 20.94 -10.15 -13.35
CA ASP A 8 20.03 -9.45 -14.26
C ASP A 8 19.21 -8.39 -13.53
N TYR A 9 18.77 -8.70 -12.30
CA TYR A 9 18.02 -7.79 -11.45
C TYR A 9 18.85 -6.56 -11.05
N GLN A 10 20.10 -6.75 -10.62
CA GLN A 10 20.97 -5.63 -10.27
C GLN A 10 21.26 -4.74 -11.48
N GLN A 11 21.53 -5.32 -12.64
CA GLN A 11 21.73 -4.57 -13.88
C GLN A 11 20.48 -3.77 -14.28
N ALA A 12 19.29 -4.36 -14.13
CA ALA A 12 18.03 -3.68 -14.40
C ALA A 12 17.80 -2.50 -13.44
N LEU A 13 18.13 -2.65 -12.15
CA LEU A 13 18.04 -1.56 -11.17
C LEU A 13 19.02 -0.43 -11.47
N ASP A 14 20.27 -0.75 -11.81
CA ASP A 14 21.30 0.24 -12.15
C ASP A 14 20.87 1.04 -13.40
N GLN A 15 20.36 0.35 -14.42
CA GLN A 15 19.85 0.97 -15.63
C GLN A 15 18.61 1.84 -15.35
N PHE A 16 17.67 1.35 -14.54
CA PHE A 16 16.49 2.11 -14.16
C PHE A 16 16.86 3.37 -13.37
N THR A 17 17.84 3.26 -12.46
CA THR A 17 18.34 4.40 -11.66
C THR A 17 19.03 5.44 -12.54
N ALA A 18 19.87 5.03 -13.49
CA ALA A 18 20.49 5.94 -14.44
C ALA A 18 19.45 6.74 -15.26
N TRP A 19 18.33 6.12 -15.63
CA TRP A 19 17.21 6.80 -16.31
C TRP A 19 16.39 7.72 -15.41
N MET A 20 16.35 7.50 -14.10
CA MET A 20 15.71 8.47 -13.18
C MET A 20 16.49 9.78 -13.11
N ASP A 21 17.82 9.72 -13.19
CA ASP A 21 18.67 10.92 -13.22
C ASP A 21 18.63 11.61 -14.59
N HIS A 22 18.36 10.86 -15.65
CA HIS A 22 18.36 11.32 -17.04
C HIS A 22 17.02 10.97 -17.67
N GLU A 23 15.99 11.78 -17.38
CA GLU A 23 14.62 11.55 -17.82
C GLU A 23 14.58 11.29 -19.35
N PRO A 24 14.32 10.04 -19.79
CA PRO A 24 14.44 9.70 -21.20
C PRO A 24 13.27 10.31 -21.99
N ALA A 25 13.53 10.72 -23.23
CA ALA A 25 12.50 11.28 -24.11
C ALA A 25 11.34 10.30 -24.39
N ASP A 26 11.62 8.98 -24.32
CA ASP A 26 10.61 7.92 -24.40
C ASP A 26 10.57 7.12 -23.10
N LEU A 27 9.40 7.09 -22.47
CA LEU A 27 9.15 6.36 -21.23
C LEU A 27 8.76 4.89 -21.48
N ALA A 28 8.49 4.47 -22.72
CA ALA A 28 8.07 3.11 -23.00
C ALA A 28 9.12 2.05 -22.59
N PRO A 29 10.43 2.21 -22.89
CA PRO A 29 11.46 1.30 -22.41
C PRO A 29 11.59 1.29 -20.89
N MET A 30 11.47 2.45 -20.25
CA MET A 30 11.53 2.59 -18.80
C MET A 30 10.35 1.87 -18.11
N ARG A 31 9.14 1.99 -18.66
CA ARG A 31 7.95 1.27 -18.17
C ARG A 31 8.11 -0.25 -18.32
N ALA A 32 8.58 -0.71 -19.48
CA ALA A 32 8.82 -2.13 -19.70
C ALA A 32 9.87 -2.70 -18.74
N LEU A 33 10.95 -1.94 -18.45
CA LEU A 33 11.98 -2.35 -17.50
C LEU A 33 11.44 -2.40 -16.06
N ARG A 34 10.69 -1.37 -15.64
CA ARG A 34 9.99 -1.35 -14.34
C ARG A 34 9.10 -2.58 -14.18
N ASP A 35 8.29 -2.89 -15.19
CA ASP A 35 7.34 -4.00 -15.12
C ASP A 35 8.07 -5.36 -15.03
N ALA A 36 9.23 -5.49 -15.71
CA ALA A 36 10.10 -6.66 -15.59
C ALA A 36 10.74 -6.80 -14.20
N ILE A 37 11.20 -5.70 -13.60
CA ILE A 37 11.74 -5.64 -12.23
C ILE A 37 10.67 -6.11 -11.23
N SER A 38 9.48 -5.52 -11.29
CA SER A 38 8.37 -5.88 -10.40
C SER A 38 7.93 -7.34 -10.57
N ALA A 39 7.96 -7.89 -11.78
CA ALA A 39 7.64 -9.30 -12.00
C ALA A 39 8.66 -10.25 -11.33
N TYR A 40 9.96 -9.92 -11.38
CA TYR A 40 11.00 -10.68 -10.70
C TYR A 40 10.91 -10.56 -9.18
N GLU A 41 10.75 -9.34 -8.64
CA GLU A 41 10.57 -9.09 -7.20
C GLU A 41 9.40 -9.89 -6.63
N LYS A 42 8.28 -9.93 -7.35
CA LYS A 42 7.11 -10.73 -6.99
C LYS A 42 7.41 -12.23 -6.94
N GLY A 43 8.16 -12.74 -7.92
CA GLY A 43 8.60 -14.14 -7.95
C GLY A 43 9.55 -14.51 -6.81
N GLN A 44 10.34 -13.55 -6.32
CA GLN A 44 11.26 -13.73 -5.18
C GLN A 44 10.62 -13.43 -3.81
N GLY A 45 9.39 -12.92 -3.77
CA GLY A 45 8.72 -12.55 -2.52
C GLY A 45 9.24 -11.24 -1.91
N TYR A 46 9.85 -10.36 -2.71
CA TYR A 46 10.30 -9.03 -2.28
C TYR A 46 9.17 -7.98 -2.23
N GLU A 47 7.92 -8.36 -2.56
CA GLU A 47 6.76 -7.49 -2.36
C GLU A 47 6.62 -7.11 -0.88
N LEU A 48 6.53 -5.81 -0.61
CA LEU A 48 6.13 -5.31 0.70
C LEU A 48 4.77 -5.91 1.03
N PRO A 49 4.65 -6.70 2.12
CA PRO A 49 3.39 -7.36 2.43
C PRO A 49 2.32 -6.29 2.66
N GLU A 50 1.19 -6.42 1.96
CA GLU A 50 0.03 -5.59 2.31
C GLU A 50 -0.36 -5.87 3.77
N PRO A 51 -0.78 -4.83 4.52
CA PRO A 51 -1.19 -5.03 5.90
C PRO A 51 -2.34 -6.03 5.96
N ARG A 52 -2.16 -7.11 6.73
CA ARG A 52 -3.18 -8.14 6.95
C ARG A 52 -4.14 -7.80 8.08
N THR A 53 -3.84 -6.76 8.85
CA THR A 53 -4.67 -6.31 9.98
C THR A 53 -5.40 -5.03 9.60
N LEU A 54 -6.58 -4.84 10.20
CA LEU A 54 -7.33 -3.59 10.04
C LEU A 54 -6.50 -2.39 10.49
N VAL A 55 -5.78 -2.53 11.61
CA VAL A 55 -4.89 -1.48 12.14
C VAL A 55 -3.83 -1.10 11.12
N GLY A 56 -3.09 -2.07 10.57
CA GLY A 56 -2.05 -1.80 9.60
C GLY A 56 -2.62 -1.19 8.31
N ARG A 57 -3.83 -1.56 7.89
CA ARG A 57 -4.50 -0.94 6.74
C ARG A 57 -4.85 0.51 7.02
N LEU A 58 -5.33 0.83 8.23
CA LEU A 58 -5.60 2.21 8.65
C LEU A 58 -4.34 3.07 8.71
N GLU A 59 -3.24 2.52 9.23
CA GLU A 59 -1.94 3.21 9.26
C GLU A 59 -1.41 3.47 7.86
N LEU A 60 -1.57 2.51 6.95
CA LEU A 60 -1.20 2.67 5.54
C LEU A 60 -2.05 3.76 4.86
N GLU A 61 -3.36 3.80 5.12
CA GLU A 61 -4.22 4.87 4.59
C GLU A 61 -3.86 6.25 5.17
N MET A 62 -3.50 6.31 6.46
CA MET A 62 -2.98 7.53 7.07
C MET A 62 -1.71 8.00 6.39
N TYR A 63 -0.75 7.10 6.14
CA TYR A 63 0.49 7.41 5.45
C TYR A 63 0.24 7.88 4.01
N ARG A 64 -0.48 7.09 3.21
CA ARG A 64 -0.78 7.37 1.79
C ARG A 64 -1.50 8.71 1.59
N ARG A 65 -2.43 9.04 2.50
CA ARG A 65 -3.24 10.27 2.42
C ARG A 65 -2.69 11.43 3.25
N LYS A 66 -1.53 11.26 3.91
CA LYS A 66 -0.94 12.23 4.85
C LYS A 66 -1.91 12.68 5.95
N LEU A 67 -2.74 11.75 6.45
CA LEU A 67 -3.73 12.03 7.49
C LEU A 67 -3.12 11.73 8.87
N ASN A 68 -3.29 12.66 9.82
CA ASN A 68 -3.09 12.36 11.22
C ASN A 68 -4.33 11.65 11.81
N LYS A 69 -4.21 11.09 13.03
CA LYS A 69 -5.31 10.36 13.70
C LYS A 69 -6.59 11.20 13.81
N LYS A 70 -6.48 12.50 14.10
CA LYS A 70 -7.63 13.40 14.22
C LYS A 70 -8.37 13.55 12.89
N ASN A 71 -7.64 13.70 11.79
CA ASN A 71 -8.20 13.85 10.45
C ASN A 71 -8.83 12.54 9.95
N LEU A 72 -8.21 11.38 10.25
CA LEU A 72 -8.81 10.09 9.94
C LEU A 72 -10.11 9.87 10.72
N ALA A 73 -10.14 10.21 12.01
CA ALA A 73 -11.33 10.10 12.85
C ALA A 73 -12.46 11.00 12.30
N ALA A 74 -12.15 12.24 11.91
CA ALA A 74 -13.09 13.14 11.27
C ALA A 74 -13.63 12.61 9.93
N LEU A 75 -12.76 12.02 9.10
CA LEU A 75 -13.15 11.41 7.82
C LEU A 75 -14.11 10.22 8.02
N LEU A 76 -13.89 9.43 9.07
CA LEU A 76 -14.77 8.33 9.47
C LEU A 76 -15.99 8.82 10.27
N GLY A 77 -16.06 10.10 10.63
CA GLY A 77 -17.14 10.66 11.44
C GLY A 77 -17.26 10.01 12.83
N ILE A 78 -16.12 9.64 13.43
CA ILE A 78 -16.03 9.05 14.77
C ILE A 78 -15.17 9.93 15.69
N PRO A 79 -15.34 9.85 17.02
CA PRO A 79 -14.44 10.50 17.96
C PRO A 79 -13.01 9.98 17.84
N ALA A 80 -12.02 10.85 18.08
CA ALA A 80 -10.61 10.45 18.07
C ALA A 80 -10.30 9.37 19.11
N SER A 81 -10.98 9.36 20.26
CA SER A 81 -10.90 8.29 21.25
C SER A 81 -11.34 6.94 20.68
N ARG A 82 -12.44 6.92 19.91
CA ARG A 82 -12.92 5.70 19.26
C ARG A 82 -11.95 5.21 18.20
N LEU A 83 -11.31 6.09 17.44
CA LEU A 83 -10.26 5.68 16.50
C LEU A 83 -9.05 5.08 17.24
N SER A 84 -8.62 5.68 18.35
CA SER A 84 -7.52 5.14 19.16
C SER A 84 -7.81 3.73 19.67
N ASP A 85 -9.04 3.46 20.10
CA ASP A 85 -9.47 2.12 20.51
C ASP A 85 -9.32 1.09 19.37
N VAL A 86 -9.72 1.48 18.16
CA VAL A 86 -9.64 0.62 16.98
C VAL A 86 -8.19 0.34 16.62
N LEU A 87 -7.32 1.35 16.71
CA LEU A 87 -5.87 1.19 16.51
C LEU A 87 -5.21 0.34 17.60
N GLN A 88 -5.84 0.19 18.77
CA GLN A 88 -5.43 -0.74 19.82
C GLN A 88 -6.01 -2.16 19.64
N GLY A 89 -6.70 -2.42 18.51
CA GLY A 89 -7.28 -3.73 18.20
C GLY A 89 -8.64 -3.98 18.86
N ARG A 90 -9.35 -2.94 19.34
CA ARG A 90 -10.72 -3.11 19.82
C ARG A 90 -11.67 -3.40 18.67
N ARG A 91 -12.61 -4.32 18.91
CA ARG A 91 -13.67 -4.68 17.97
C ARG A 91 -14.43 -3.47 17.45
N ILE A 92 -14.67 -3.50 16.14
CA ILE A 92 -15.49 -2.52 15.44
C ILE A 92 -16.95 -3.00 15.37
N ASN A 93 -17.87 -2.07 15.20
CA ASN A 93 -19.27 -2.38 14.93
C ASN A 93 -19.55 -2.27 13.43
N LEU A 94 -20.73 -2.74 13.01
CA LEU A 94 -21.14 -2.73 11.61
C LEU A 94 -21.22 -1.30 11.03
N ASP A 95 -21.58 -0.30 11.84
CA ASP A 95 -21.60 1.10 11.41
C ASP A 95 -20.20 1.60 11.01
N LEU A 96 -19.19 1.33 11.84
CA LEU A 96 -17.80 1.66 11.53
C LEU A 96 -17.29 0.85 10.32
N ALA A 97 -17.61 -0.43 10.22
CA ALA A 97 -17.28 -1.24 9.05
C ALA A 97 -17.83 -0.63 7.75
N LYS A 98 -19.10 -0.19 7.73
CA LYS A 98 -19.70 0.50 6.59
C LYS A 98 -18.96 1.80 6.24
N ARG A 99 -18.55 2.57 7.24
CA ARG A 99 -17.79 3.82 7.04
C ARG A 99 -16.40 3.56 6.47
N LEU A 100 -15.72 2.52 6.93
CA LEU A 100 -14.42 2.09 6.39
C LEU A 100 -14.54 1.73 4.90
N TYR A 101 -15.59 0.97 4.54
CA TYR A 101 -15.89 0.66 3.15
C TYR A 101 -16.18 1.93 2.33
N GLN A 102 -17.12 2.77 2.77
CA GLN A 102 -17.58 3.93 2.00
C GLN A 102 -16.56 5.07 1.90
N ARG A 103 -15.75 5.31 2.94
CA ARG A 103 -14.87 6.49 3.04
C ARG A 103 -13.41 6.17 2.71
N LEU A 104 -12.96 4.96 3.04
CA LEU A 104 -11.60 4.53 2.77
C LEU A 104 -11.50 3.54 1.61
N GLY A 105 -12.61 2.94 1.17
CA GLY A 105 -12.60 1.94 0.10
C GLY A 105 -11.99 0.61 0.55
N ILE A 106 -11.94 0.34 1.86
CA ILE A 106 -11.43 -0.94 2.37
C ILE A 106 -12.49 -2.01 2.09
N PRO A 107 -12.16 -3.11 1.37
CA PRO A 107 -13.11 -4.16 1.03
C PRO A 107 -13.80 -4.76 2.25
N ALA A 108 -15.09 -5.10 2.12
CA ALA A 108 -15.89 -5.63 3.23
C ALA A 108 -15.39 -7.00 3.72
N ASP A 109 -14.96 -7.86 2.81
CA ASP A 109 -14.29 -9.13 3.08
C ASP A 109 -13.07 -8.93 3.99
N PHE A 110 -12.15 -8.03 3.62
CA PHE A 110 -10.99 -7.70 4.44
C PHE A 110 -11.39 -7.18 5.83
N ILE A 111 -12.39 -6.31 5.91
CA ILE A 111 -12.86 -5.78 7.21
C ILE A 111 -13.39 -6.91 8.09
N LEU A 112 -14.12 -7.87 7.54
CA LEU A 112 -14.71 -8.98 8.30
C LEU A 112 -13.66 -10.01 8.73
N GLU A 113 -12.66 -10.27 7.89
CA GLU A 113 -11.57 -11.20 8.21
C GLU A 113 -10.56 -10.62 9.21
N ALA A 114 -10.39 -9.30 9.22
CA ALA A 114 -9.41 -8.59 10.05
C ALA A 114 -9.98 -7.93 11.32
N ALA A 115 -11.29 -8.06 11.59
CA ALA A 115 -12.01 -7.43 12.72
C ALA A 115 -12.09 -8.24 14.02
#